data_AF-A0A1C7H1G8-F1
#
_entry.id   AF-A0A1C7H1G8-F1
#
_cell.length_a   1.000
_cell.length_b   1.000
_cell.length_c   1.000
_cell.angle_alpha   90.00
_cell.angle_beta   90.00
_cell.angle_gamma   90.00
#
_symmetry.space_group_name_H-M   'P 1'
#
loop_
_entity.id
_entity.type
_entity.pdbx_description
1 polymer ?
#
loop_
_entity_poly.entity_id
_entity_poly.type
_entity_poly.pdbx_seq_one_letter_code
_entity_poly.pdbx_strand_id
1 'polypeptide(L)'
;MRTKYHLLVISPTIFVVVVLLFACNGGHQQNKNTAKEIVENPLNNIFKNAYAKKRTLYDLIRTPEFKEQVVKYYSLEFYKKMYEVVEVVVPISYNSTEDIYVCSGFKAHNAGITEATVNYDAKTNGLDIKLIIDGTRIERSGEIDYGNWKKGYYKDDFGEDILKQPFIQTDIRGTVRSFDCELHIRFNFDEGIRLWITGEYCCYDPMKAFIKIRDNSTNETLSVPIDNIRKDSIFIYNEKGLLMLLAALKCGNTTISIKYNTALDNDYLYLFQIHGPTQIENAIKLIENEIM
;
A
#
# COMPACT_ATOMS: atom_id res chain seq x y z
N MET A 1 25.29 45.49 55.92
CA MET A 1 25.67 44.07 56.10
C MET A 1 26.50 43.64 54.89
N ARG A 2 27.72 43.16 55.16
CA ARG A 2 28.69 42.35 54.38
C ARG A 2 28.65 42.41 52.84
N THR A 3 29.58 43.06 52.12
CA THR A 3 30.98 42.73 51.74
C THR A 3 31.23 41.41 50.96
N LYS A 4 31.74 41.56 49.71
CA LYS A 4 32.82 40.84 48.94
C LYS A 4 32.74 39.28 48.84
N TYR A 5 33.15 38.60 47.76
CA TYR A 5 34.51 38.32 47.23
C TYR A 5 34.39 37.72 45.79
N HIS A 6 35.12 38.18 44.77
CA HIS A 6 36.47 37.80 44.26
C HIS A 6 36.62 36.42 43.57
N LEU A 7 36.81 36.49 42.23
CA LEU A 7 37.87 35.91 41.37
C LEU A 7 38.66 34.64 41.81
N LEU A 8 38.77 33.67 40.88
CA LEU A 8 40.00 32.96 40.44
C LEU A 8 39.62 32.11 39.18
N VAL A 9 39.95 32.46 37.93
CA VAL A 9 41.23 32.27 37.20
C VAL A 9 41.91 30.94 37.50
N ILE A 10 42.03 30.03 36.51
CA ILE A 10 43.31 29.55 35.90
C ILE A 10 42.99 28.88 34.54
N SER A 11 43.61 29.41 33.47
CA SER A 11 43.82 28.79 32.16
C SER A 11 45.18 28.05 32.16
N PRO A 12 45.46 27.12 31.24
CA PRO A 12 46.25 27.54 30.07
C PRO A 12 45.78 26.89 28.76
N THR A 13 45.51 27.65 27.70
CA THR A 13 46.45 27.98 26.61
C THR A 13 47.01 26.77 25.87
N ILE A 14 46.70 26.63 24.57
CA ILE A 14 47.70 26.66 23.49
C ILE A 14 47.05 27.25 22.23
N PHE A 15 47.78 28.21 21.69
CA PHE A 15 47.54 29.05 20.52
C PHE A 15 48.60 28.61 19.51
N VAL A 16 48.26 28.25 18.27
CA VAL A 16 49.22 28.35 17.15
C VAL A 16 48.48 28.86 15.91
N VAL A 17 49.10 29.89 15.36
CA VAL A 17 48.68 30.79 14.29
C VAL A 17 49.10 30.23 12.93
N VAL A 18 48.18 30.37 11.96
CA VAL A 18 48.34 30.73 10.53
C VAL A 18 49.73 30.61 9.90
N VAL A 19 49.82 29.93 8.74
CA VAL A 19 50.45 30.48 7.53
C VAL A 19 49.74 29.93 6.27
N LEU A 20 49.01 30.82 5.59
CA LEU A 20 48.78 30.74 4.15
C LEU A 20 50.06 31.22 3.44
N LEU A 21 50.62 30.42 2.55
CA LEU A 21 51.50 30.92 1.49
C LEU A 21 51.11 30.28 0.16
N PHE A 22 50.62 31.12 -0.75
CA PHE A 22 50.66 30.89 -2.17
C PHE A 22 52.11 30.90 -2.65
N ALA A 23 52.49 29.90 -3.43
CA ALA A 23 53.56 30.00 -4.43
C ALA A 23 53.21 29.10 -5.62
N CYS A 24 52.90 29.74 -6.76
CA CYS A 24 52.98 29.12 -8.07
C CYS A 24 54.46 28.96 -8.47
N ASN A 25 54.92 27.74 -8.74
CA ASN A 25 55.61 27.35 -9.98
C ASN A 25 56.24 25.95 -9.88
N GLY A 26 56.15 25.21 -10.99
CA GLY A 26 57.22 24.31 -11.40
C GLY A 26 57.00 22.80 -11.21
N GLY A 27 56.31 22.19 -12.17
CA GLY A 27 56.62 20.87 -12.74
C GLY A 27 56.99 19.70 -11.83
N HIS A 28 56.04 18.78 -11.63
CA HIS A 28 56.17 17.37 -12.04
C HIS A 28 54.82 16.66 -11.85
N GLN A 29 54.13 16.39 -12.96
CA GLN A 29 53.02 15.43 -12.97
C GLN A 29 53.60 14.02 -12.81
N GLN A 30 53.55 13.48 -11.60
CA GLN A 30 53.43 12.03 -11.44
C GLN A 30 51.95 11.69 -11.52
N ASN A 31 51.60 11.02 -12.61
CA ASN A 31 50.29 10.48 -12.89
C ASN A 31 49.99 9.37 -11.86
N LYS A 32 49.40 9.73 -10.71
CA LYS A 32 48.74 8.76 -9.84
C LYS A 32 47.37 8.49 -10.44
N ASN A 33 47.24 7.34 -11.09
CA ASN A 33 45.95 6.71 -11.30
C ASN A 33 45.29 6.51 -9.94
N THR A 34 44.50 7.48 -9.50
CA THR A 34 43.52 7.26 -8.45
C THR A 34 42.42 6.41 -9.08
N ALA A 35 42.59 5.08 -9.02
CA ALA A 35 41.46 4.19 -9.13
C ALA A 35 40.43 4.69 -8.12
N LYS A 36 39.27 5.12 -8.59
CA LYS A 36 38.11 5.31 -7.72
C LYS A 36 37.93 3.97 -7.02
N GLU A 37 38.14 3.95 -5.71
CA GLU A 37 37.66 2.86 -4.86
C GLU A 37 36.16 2.79 -5.13
N ILE A 38 35.74 1.76 -5.88
CA ILE A 38 34.33 1.48 -6.06
C ILE A 38 33.89 1.03 -4.67
N VAL A 39 33.24 1.92 -3.92
CA VAL A 39 32.57 1.55 -2.68
C VAL A 39 31.52 0.52 -3.08
N GLU A 40 31.88 -0.75 -2.98
CA GLU A 40 31.04 -1.86 -3.41
C GLU A 40 29.78 -1.83 -2.56
N ASN A 41 28.63 -1.90 -3.23
CA ASN A 41 27.36 -1.77 -2.54
C ASN A 41 27.19 -2.91 -1.52
N PRO A 42 26.81 -2.62 -0.26
CA PRO A 42 26.61 -3.65 0.75
C PRO A 42 25.69 -4.79 0.28
N LEU A 43 24.65 -4.48 -0.50
CA LEU A 43 23.74 -5.50 -1.06
C LEU A 43 24.47 -6.47 -1.98
N ASN A 44 25.33 -5.99 -2.88
CA ASN A 44 26.03 -6.85 -3.83
C ASN A 44 26.87 -7.91 -3.11
N ASN A 45 27.59 -7.47 -2.07
CA ASN A 45 28.41 -8.37 -1.26
C ASN A 45 27.57 -9.35 -0.43
N ILE A 46 26.42 -8.92 0.09
CA ILE A 46 25.48 -9.80 0.78
C ILE A 46 25.02 -10.93 -0.16
N PHE A 47 24.55 -10.61 -1.36
CA PHE A 47 23.98 -11.59 -2.30
C PHE A 47 25.05 -12.47 -2.97
N LYS A 48 26.17 -11.91 -3.42
CA LYS A 48 27.30 -12.68 -3.96
C LYS A 48 27.80 -13.73 -2.96
N ASN A 49 28.02 -13.33 -1.71
CA ASN A 49 28.51 -14.23 -0.67
C ASN A 49 27.48 -15.29 -0.30
N ALA A 50 26.20 -14.91 -0.22
CA ALA A 50 25.13 -15.83 0.09
C ALA A 50 24.96 -16.89 -1.02
N TYR A 51 25.01 -16.46 -2.28
CA TYR A 51 24.99 -17.35 -3.45
C TYR A 51 26.19 -18.32 -3.45
N ALA A 52 27.42 -17.81 -3.29
CA ALA A 52 28.64 -18.64 -3.27
C ALA A 52 28.61 -19.70 -2.16
N LYS A 53 27.98 -19.39 -1.02
CA LYS A 53 27.81 -20.30 0.12
C LYS A 53 26.55 -21.17 0.04
N LYS A 54 25.80 -21.10 -1.07
CA LYS A 54 24.51 -21.79 -1.26
C LYS A 54 23.51 -21.53 -0.12
N ARG A 55 23.53 -20.32 0.43
CA ARG A 55 22.59 -19.88 1.46
C ARG A 55 21.19 -19.73 0.89
N THR A 56 20.22 -19.71 1.79
CA THR A 56 18.80 -19.57 1.50
C THR A 56 18.28 -18.18 1.92
N LEU A 57 17.04 -17.86 1.58
CA LEU A 57 16.39 -16.65 2.12
C LEU A 57 16.29 -16.69 3.65
N TYR A 58 16.09 -17.87 4.25
CA TYR A 58 16.01 -18.06 5.70
C TYR A 58 17.29 -17.60 6.39
N ASP A 59 18.45 -17.93 5.82
CA ASP A 59 19.75 -17.50 6.33
C ASP A 59 19.94 -16.00 6.15
N LEU A 60 19.54 -15.47 4.99
CA LEU A 60 19.77 -14.09 4.60
C LEU A 60 19.01 -13.11 5.50
N ILE A 61 17.72 -13.33 5.73
CA ILE A 61 16.87 -12.43 6.53
C ILE A 61 17.29 -12.35 8.00
N ARG A 62 18.05 -13.34 8.47
CA ARG A 62 18.59 -13.42 9.84
C ARG A 62 19.94 -12.74 10.00
N THR A 63 20.50 -12.17 8.92
CA THR A 63 21.74 -11.38 9.00
C THR A 63 21.43 -9.91 9.34
N PRO A 64 22.23 -9.27 10.22
CA PRO A 64 22.07 -7.83 10.52
C PRO A 64 22.16 -6.97 9.26
N GLU A 65 23.08 -7.29 8.35
CA GLU A 65 23.35 -6.50 7.15
C GLU A 65 22.15 -6.50 6.20
N PHE A 66 21.50 -7.66 6.00
CA PHE A 66 20.30 -7.71 5.17
C PHE A 66 19.12 -6.99 5.84
N LYS A 67 18.94 -7.19 7.15
CA LYS A 67 17.90 -6.47 7.93
C LYS A 67 18.03 -4.96 7.75
N GLU A 68 19.23 -4.40 7.88
CA GLU A 68 19.46 -2.97 7.68
C GLU A 68 19.02 -2.49 6.30
N GLN A 69 19.30 -3.25 5.25
CA GLN A 69 18.89 -2.87 3.89
C GLN A 69 17.37 -2.96 3.71
N VAL A 70 16.71 -4.00 4.23
CA VAL A 70 15.24 -4.10 4.16
C VAL A 70 14.60 -2.94 4.92
N VAL A 71 15.03 -2.66 6.15
CA VAL A 71 14.50 -1.56 6.95
C VAL A 71 14.69 -0.20 6.25
N LYS A 72 15.81 -0.02 5.55
CA LYS A 72 16.12 1.21 4.81
C LYS A 72 15.20 1.44 3.60
N TYR A 73 14.89 0.40 2.81
CA TYR A 73 14.11 0.54 1.58
C TYR A 73 12.61 0.25 1.76
N TYR A 74 12.25 -0.44 2.83
CA TYR A 74 10.89 -0.84 3.19
C TYR A 74 10.55 -0.24 4.56
N SER A 75 10.52 -1.07 5.60
CA SER A 75 10.27 -0.66 6.99
C SER A 75 10.65 -1.77 7.96
N LEU A 76 10.73 -1.44 9.25
CA LEU A 76 10.91 -2.44 10.30
C LEU A 76 9.72 -3.41 10.38
N GLU A 77 8.51 -2.92 10.16
CA GLU A 77 7.30 -3.75 10.25
C GLU A 77 7.21 -4.75 9.09
N PHE A 78 7.53 -4.31 7.87
CA PHE A 78 7.67 -5.20 6.72
C PHE A 78 8.71 -6.30 6.97
N TYR A 79 9.87 -5.93 7.51
CA TYR A 79 10.92 -6.90 7.85
C TYR A 79 10.45 -7.94 8.88
N LYS A 80 9.76 -7.54 9.95
CA LYS A 80 9.25 -8.48 10.96
C LYS A 80 8.29 -9.49 10.35
N LYS A 81 7.34 -9.03 9.53
CA LYS A 81 6.39 -9.89 8.82
C LYS A 81 7.11 -10.86 7.88
N MET A 82 8.10 -10.37 7.13
CA MET A 82 8.93 -11.21 6.27
C MET A 82 9.71 -12.28 7.07
N TYR A 83 10.23 -11.90 8.25
CA TYR A 83 10.97 -12.79 9.15
C TYR A 83 10.11 -13.97 9.64
N GLU A 84 8.84 -13.70 9.95
CA GLU A 84 7.86 -14.70 10.40
C GLU A 84 7.40 -15.63 9.26
N VAL A 85 7.31 -15.12 8.03
CA VAL A 85 6.81 -15.89 6.88
C VAL A 85 7.81 -16.94 6.38
N VAL A 86 9.11 -16.64 6.43
CA VAL A 86 10.11 -17.47 5.77
C VAL A 86 10.56 -18.61 6.70
N GLU A 87 9.99 -19.80 6.45
CA GLU A 87 10.29 -21.05 7.17
C GLU A 87 10.89 -22.11 6.23
N VAL A 88 10.21 -22.38 5.11
CA VAL A 88 10.65 -23.32 4.07
C VAL A 88 11.24 -22.54 2.91
N VAL A 89 12.38 -22.98 2.40
CA VAL A 89 13.22 -22.17 1.50
C VAL A 89 13.89 -22.98 0.42
N VAL A 90 14.24 -22.28 -0.67
CA VAL A 90 15.15 -22.76 -1.71
C VAL A 90 16.49 -22.01 -1.64
N PRO A 91 17.60 -22.63 -2.09
CA PRO A 91 18.88 -21.91 -2.24
C PRO A 91 18.73 -20.70 -3.17
N ILE A 92 19.49 -19.65 -2.89
CA ILE A 92 19.57 -18.47 -3.77
C ILE A 92 20.01 -18.92 -5.16
N SER A 93 19.29 -18.47 -6.19
CA SER A 93 19.65 -18.65 -7.59
C SER A 93 20.18 -17.34 -8.17
N TYR A 94 20.93 -17.44 -9.27
CA TYR A 94 21.50 -16.30 -9.97
C TYR A 94 21.23 -16.44 -11.47
N ASN A 95 20.57 -15.43 -12.04
CA ASN A 95 20.35 -15.29 -13.47
C ASN A 95 21.49 -14.46 -14.07
N SER A 96 22.42 -15.10 -14.76
CA SER A 96 23.59 -14.44 -15.35
C SER A 96 23.26 -13.54 -16.55
N THR A 97 22.15 -13.74 -17.23
CA THR A 97 21.73 -12.90 -18.36
C THR A 97 21.25 -11.54 -17.86
N GLU A 98 20.43 -11.56 -16.82
CA GLU A 98 19.83 -10.36 -16.25
C GLU A 98 20.70 -9.73 -15.15
N ASP A 99 21.66 -10.48 -14.59
CA ASP A 99 22.48 -10.12 -13.43
C ASP A 99 21.63 -9.92 -12.16
N ILE A 100 20.72 -10.87 -11.94
CA ILE A 100 19.73 -10.85 -10.86
C ILE A 100 19.90 -12.07 -9.97
N TYR A 101 19.99 -11.83 -8.66
CA TYR A 101 19.86 -12.86 -7.64
C TYR A 101 18.40 -13.01 -7.23
N VAL A 102 17.90 -14.24 -7.18
CA VAL A 102 16.53 -14.55 -6.81
C VAL A 102 16.54 -15.50 -5.62
N CYS A 103 15.76 -15.17 -4.60
CA CYS A 103 15.49 -16.09 -3.51
C CYS A 103 14.06 -15.99 -3.01
N SER A 104 13.51 -17.14 -2.64
CA SER A 104 12.15 -17.25 -2.15
C SER A 104 12.08 -18.10 -0.89
N GLY A 105 11.06 -17.83 -0.10
CA GLY A 105 10.71 -18.57 1.09
C GLY A 105 9.22 -18.46 1.37
N PHE A 106 8.67 -19.46 2.05
CA PHE A 106 7.25 -19.53 2.34
C PHE A 106 7.01 -20.13 3.72
N LYS A 107 5.80 -19.86 4.24
CA LYS A 107 5.36 -20.41 5.52
C LYS A 107 5.06 -21.89 5.36
N ALA A 108 5.47 -22.73 6.31
CA ALA A 108 5.23 -24.15 6.24
C ALA A 108 3.74 -24.43 6.05
N HIS A 109 3.41 -25.36 5.17
CA HIS A 109 2.05 -25.75 4.80
C HIS A 109 1.19 -24.66 4.10
N ASN A 110 1.72 -23.46 3.84
CA ASN A 110 1.02 -22.34 3.17
C ASN A 110 1.75 -21.83 1.90
N ALA A 111 2.44 -22.72 1.18
CA ALA A 111 3.14 -22.38 -0.06
C ALA A 111 2.17 -21.79 -1.10
N GLY A 112 2.57 -20.69 -1.76
CA GLY A 112 1.77 -19.98 -2.76
C GLY A 112 0.66 -19.08 -2.21
N ILE A 113 0.44 -19.09 -0.89
CA ILE A 113 -0.52 -18.23 -0.19
C ILE A 113 0.22 -17.22 0.68
N THR A 114 1.24 -17.68 1.41
CA THR A 114 2.05 -16.86 2.31
C THR A 114 3.52 -17.05 1.99
N GLU A 115 4.10 -16.09 1.27
CA GLU A 115 5.42 -16.20 0.64
C GLU A 115 6.16 -14.85 0.61
N ALA A 116 7.49 -14.94 0.59
CA ALA A 116 8.38 -13.82 0.33
C ALA A 116 9.29 -14.17 -0.85
N THR A 117 9.38 -13.28 -1.83
CA THR A 117 10.34 -13.34 -2.93
C THR A 117 11.20 -12.09 -2.91
N VAL A 118 12.50 -12.28 -3.01
CA VAL A 118 13.50 -11.22 -3.07
C VAL A 118 14.27 -11.33 -4.37
N ASN A 119 14.25 -10.24 -5.14
CA ASN A 119 15.05 -10.05 -6.32
C ASN A 119 16.06 -8.94 -6.07
N TYR A 120 17.34 -9.22 -6.31
CA TYR A 120 18.39 -8.22 -6.26
C TYR A 120 19.06 -8.11 -7.62
N ASP A 121 18.91 -6.95 -8.24
CA ASP A 121 19.55 -6.58 -9.51
C ASP A 121 20.92 -5.96 -9.21
N ALA A 122 21.99 -6.67 -9.57
CA ALA A 122 23.36 -6.24 -9.30
C ALA A 122 23.83 -5.11 -10.25
N LYS A 123 23.18 -4.91 -11.41
CA LYS A 123 23.49 -3.80 -12.33
C LYS A 123 22.95 -2.48 -11.80
N THR A 124 21.69 -2.47 -11.37
CA THR A 124 21.03 -1.25 -10.89
C THR A 124 21.14 -1.06 -9.39
N ASN A 125 21.64 -2.08 -8.68
CA ASN A 125 21.57 -2.20 -7.24
C ASN A 125 20.12 -2.08 -6.71
N GLY A 126 19.17 -2.59 -7.49
CA GLY A 126 17.76 -2.62 -7.13
C GLY A 126 17.46 -3.78 -6.20
N LEU A 127 16.81 -3.50 -5.07
CA LEU A 127 16.24 -4.52 -4.19
C LEU A 127 14.71 -4.47 -4.32
N ASP A 128 14.13 -5.54 -4.86
CA ASP A 128 12.68 -5.73 -4.94
C ASP A 128 12.26 -6.95 -4.12
N ILE A 129 11.43 -6.69 -3.11
CA ILE A 129 10.85 -7.68 -2.22
C ILE A 129 9.34 -7.68 -2.39
N LYS A 130 8.81 -8.83 -2.77
CA LYS A 130 7.39 -9.14 -2.78
C LYS A 130 7.09 -9.98 -1.53
N LEU A 131 6.25 -9.47 -0.65
CA LEU A 131 5.73 -10.20 0.50
C LEU A 131 4.22 -10.38 0.34
N ILE A 132 3.74 -11.61 0.45
CA ILE A 132 2.33 -11.97 0.45
C ILE A 132 2.04 -12.68 1.77
N ILE A 133 0.98 -12.26 2.45
CA ILE A 133 0.43 -12.94 3.63
C ILE A 133 -1.03 -13.24 3.37
N ASP A 134 -1.38 -14.51 3.43
CA ASP A 134 -2.74 -15.03 3.24
C ASP A 134 -3.36 -14.53 1.93
N GLY A 135 -2.57 -14.60 0.85
CA GLY A 135 -2.93 -14.14 -0.49
C GLY A 135 -2.96 -12.62 -0.67
N THR A 136 -2.50 -11.85 0.31
CA THR A 136 -2.55 -10.38 0.32
C THR A 136 -1.15 -9.78 0.23
N ARG A 137 -0.93 -8.86 -0.72
CA ARG A 137 0.35 -8.15 -0.84
C ARG A 137 0.56 -7.21 0.34
N ILE A 138 1.75 -7.27 0.93
CA ILE A 138 2.19 -6.32 1.96
C ILE A 138 2.99 -5.20 1.28
N GLU A 139 2.63 -3.97 1.61
CA GLU A 139 3.28 -2.75 1.13
C GLU A 139 4.60 -2.48 1.84
N ARG A 140 5.41 -1.59 1.28
CA ARG A 140 6.74 -1.25 1.85
C ARG A 140 6.69 -0.82 3.32
N SER A 141 5.60 -0.18 3.75
CA SER A 141 5.36 0.22 5.14
C SER A 141 5.14 -0.96 6.10
N GLY A 142 4.93 -2.17 5.57
CA GLY A 142 4.49 -3.33 6.34
C GLY A 142 2.97 -3.44 6.46
N GLU A 143 2.21 -2.46 5.95
CA GLU A 143 0.75 -2.49 5.94
C GLU A 143 0.22 -3.24 4.70
N ILE A 144 -1.06 -3.60 4.72
CA ILE A 144 -1.75 -4.11 3.53
C ILE A 144 -2.35 -2.92 2.79
N ASP A 145 -2.22 -2.89 1.47
CA ASP A 145 -2.96 -1.93 0.64
C ASP A 145 -4.43 -2.36 0.52
N TYR A 146 -5.28 -1.65 1.25
CA TYR A 146 -6.73 -1.76 1.15
C TYR A 146 -7.32 -0.73 0.19
N GLY A 147 -6.50 0.00 -0.58
CA GLY A 147 -6.93 1.12 -1.40
C GLY A 147 -7.59 2.21 -0.55
N ASN A 148 -8.66 2.80 -1.07
CA ASN A 148 -9.44 3.82 -0.35
C ASN A 148 -10.46 3.23 0.63
N TRP A 149 -10.49 1.90 0.82
CA TRP A 149 -11.43 1.27 1.73
C TRP A 149 -11.05 1.53 3.19
N LYS A 150 -12.05 1.91 3.97
CA LYS A 150 -11.95 2.12 5.42
C LYS A 150 -12.84 1.13 6.12
N LYS A 151 -12.30 0.50 7.15
CA LYS A 151 -13.07 -0.29 8.10
C LYS A 151 -13.84 0.62 9.05
N GLY A 152 -15.07 0.26 9.37
CA GLY A 152 -15.92 0.97 10.34
C GLY A 152 -16.86 0.04 11.09
N TYR A 153 -17.55 0.62 12.08
CA TYR A 153 -18.56 -0.04 12.91
C TYR A 153 -19.75 0.89 13.07
N TYR A 154 -20.92 0.33 13.34
CA TYR A 154 -22.13 1.10 13.61
C TYR A 154 -22.05 1.68 15.02
N LYS A 155 -21.91 3.01 15.12
CA LYS A 155 -21.72 3.70 16.38
C LYS A 155 -23.00 4.40 16.86
N ASP A 156 -23.24 4.40 18.16
CA ASP A 156 -24.24 5.27 18.78
C ASP A 156 -23.73 6.71 18.94
N ASP A 157 -24.56 7.55 19.56
CA ASP A 157 -24.25 8.95 19.84
C ASP A 157 -23.05 9.12 20.79
N PHE A 158 -22.64 8.06 21.49
CA PHE A 158 -21.46 8.02 22.37
C PHE A 158 -20.24 7.37 21.70
N GLY A 159 -20.37 6.94 20.45
CA GLY A 159 -19.30 6.29 19.69
C GLY A 159 -19.13 4.80 20.00
N GLU A 160 -20.03 4.20 20.79
CA GLU A 160 -20.03 2.78 21.14
C GLU A 160 -20.60 1.95 20.00
N ASP A 161 -20.00 0.77 19.77
CA ASP A 161 -20.47 -0.13 18.72
C ASP A 161 -21.76 -0.82 19.13
N ILE A 162 -22.83 -0.50 18.40
CA ILE A 162 -24.19 -0.98 18.69
C ILE A 162 -24.41 -2.39 18.13
N LEU A 163 -23.80 -2.71 16.99
CA LEU A 163 -24.08 -3.95 16.26
C LEU A 163 -22.97 -4.98 16.42
N LYS A 164 -21.77 -4.59 16.85
CA LYS A 164 -20.56 -5.45 16.87
C LYS A 164 -20.26 -6.05 15.50
N GLN A 165 -20.68 -5.36 14.45
CA GLN A 165 -20.57 -5.82 13.07
C GLN A 165 -19.72 -4.83 12.29
N PRO A 166 -18.53 -5.27 11.82
CA PRO A 166 -17.68 -4.41 11.03
C PRO A 166 -18.24 -4.28 9.61
N PHE A 167 -18.00 -3.13 9.00
CA PHE A 167 -18.21 -2.88 7.58
C PHE A 167 -16.95 -2.31 6.96
N ILE A 168 -16.85 -2.41 5.63
CA ILE A 168 -15.90 -1.64 4.83
C ILE A 168 -16.63 -0.60 4.01
N GLN A 169 -16.03 0.58 3.84
CA GLN A 169 -16.59 1.66 3.04
C GLN A 169 -15.52 2.30 2.18
N THR A 170 -15.88 2.63 0.94
CA THR A 170 -15.08 3.50 0.06
C THR A 170 -15.97 4.57 -0.54
N ASP A 171 -15.34 5.66 -0.97
CA ASP A 171 -16.01 6.81 -1.55
C ASP A 171 -15.42 7.06 -2.95
N ILE A 172 -16.29 7.26 -3.95
CA ILE A 172 -15.92 7.45 -5.36
C ILE A 172 -16.49 8.76 -5.85
N ARG A 173 -15.61 9.66 -6.32
CA ARG A 173 -16.04 10.92 -6.91
C ARG A 173 -16.65 10.71 -8.30
N GLY A 174 -17.67 11.49 -8.60
CA GLY A 174 -18.36 11.47 -9.88
C GLY A 174 -19.01 12.81 -10.17
N THR A 175 -19.85 12.84 -11.19
CA THR A 175 -20.54 14.08 -11.59
C THR A 175 -22.00 13.86 -11.97
N VAL A 176 -22.80 14.92 -11.81
CA VAL A 176 -24.20 15.04 -12.26
C VAL A 176 -24.36 16.36 -12.97
N ARG A 177 -24.74 16.36 -14.25
CA ARG A 177 -24.94 17.61 -15.01
C ARG A 177 -23.76 18.61 -14.86
N SER A 178 -22.54 18.10 -14.69
CA SER A 178 -21.30 18.85 -14.44
C SER A 178 -21.04 19.34 -13.00
N PHE A 179 -21.86 18.95 -12.03
CA PHE A 179 -21.63 19.18 -10.60
C PHE A 179 -20.95 17.99 -9.94
N ASP A 180 -20.08 18.25 -8.97
CA ASP A 180 -19.37 17.23 -8.22
C ASP A 180 -20.32 16.49 -7.26
N CYS A 181 -20.22 15.16 -7.26
CA CYS A 181 -20.90 14.29 -6.31
C CYS A 181 -20.00 13.14 -5.86
N GLU A 182 -20.35 12.49 -4.76
CA GLU A 182 -19.62 11.36 -4.21
C GLU A 182 -20.55 10.17 -4.01
N LEU A 183 -20.19 9.02 -4.58
CA LEU A 183 -20.83 7.74 -4.34
C LEU A 183 -20.14 7.06 -3.19
N HIS A 184 -20.90 6.79 -2.14
CA HIS A 184 -20.46 5.98 -1.02
C HIS A 184 -20.87 4.54 -1.25
N ILE A 185 -19.92 3.63 -1.08
CA ILE A 185 -20.13 2.19 -1.21
C ILE A 185 -19.74 1.56 0.11
N ARG A 186 -20.70 0.95 0.80
CA ARG A 186 -20.47 0.19 2.02
C ARG A 186 -20.80 -1.27 1.80
N PHE A 187 -19.94 -2.15 2.29
CA PHE A 187 -20.16 -3.59 2.29
C PHE A 187 -20.07 -4.12 3.74
N ASN A 188 -21.04 -4.95 4.12
CA ASN A 188 -20.98 -5.82 5.28
C ASN A 188 -21.71 -7.14 4.97
N PHE A 189 -21.39 -8.20 5.72
CA PHE A 189 -21.85 -9.54 5.40
C PHE A 189 -23.37 -9.74 5.57
N ASP A 190 -24.00 -9.05 6.51
CA ASP A 190 -25.40 -9.28 6.85
C ASP A 190 -26.36 -8.45 5.98
N GLU A 191 -25.93 -7.27 5.51
CA GLU A 191 -26.77 -6.34 4.73
C GLU A 191 -26.39 -6.27 3.24
N GLY A 192 -25.28 -6.89 2.84
CA GLY A 192 -24.74 -6.82 1.48
C GLY A 192 -24.09 -5.48 1.19
N ILE A 193 -24.37 -4.90 0.01
CA ILE A 193 -23.86 -3.60 -0.41
C ILE A 193 -24.94 -2.53 -0.25
N ARG A 194 -24.59 -1.45 0.44
CA ARG A 194 -25.34 -0.21 0.51
C ARG A 194 -24.64 0.88 -0.31
N LEU A 195 -25.41 1.56 -1.15
CA LEU A 195 -24.97 2.70 -1.95
C LEU A 195 -25.77 3.94 -1.58
N TRP A 196 -25.12 5.09 -1.45
CA TRP A 196 -25.81 6.38 -1.38
C TRP A 196 -24.92 7.45 -2.00
N ILE A 197 -25.52 8.58 -2.39
CA ILE A 197 -24.82 9.65 -3.10
C ILE A 197 -24.92 10.92 -2.27
N THR A 198 -23.81 11.63 -2.11
CA THR A 198 -23.77 12.99 -1.55
C THR A 198 -23.29 14.00 -2.61
N GLY A 199 -23.61 15.29 -2.43
CA GLY A 199 -23.21 16.37 -3.35
C GLY A 199 -24.36 17.26 -3.78
N GLU A 200 -24.15 18.03 -4.84
CA GLU A 200 -25.19 18.93 -5.35
C GLU A 200 -26.33 18.10 -5.99
N TYR A 201 -27.58 18.44 -5.68
CA TYR A 201 -28.79 17.73 -6.12
C TYR A 201 -28.98 16.29 -5.56
N CYS A 202 -28.17 15.87 -4.57
CA CYS A 202 -28.29 14.54 -3.94
C CYS A 202 -29.39 14.45 -2.87
N CYS A 203 -30.05 15.55 -2.53
CA CYS A 203 -30.94 15.67 -1.37
C CYS A 203 -32.36 15.08 -1.59
N TYR A 204 -32.58 14.34 -2.68
CA TYR A 204 -33.89 13.77 -2.99
C TYR A 204 -33.87 12.26 -2.79
N ASP A 205 -34.74 11.77 -1.91
CA ASP A 205 -34.97 10.34 -1.73
C ASP A 205 -35.47 9.72 -3.05
N PRO A 206 -34.72 8.79 -3.68
CA PRO A 206 -35.16 8.14 -4.90
C PRO A 206 -36.40 7.28 -4.63
N MET A 207 -37.45 7.44 -5.46
CA MET A 207 -38.56 6.48 -5.48
C MET A 207 -38.20 5.23 -6.28
N LYS A 208 -37.39 5.40 -7.33
CA LYS A 208 -36.81 4.32 -8.12
C LYS A 208 -35.37 4.65 -8.44
N ALA A 209 -34.55 3.61 -8.52
CA ALA A 209 -33.16 3.70 -8.91
C ALA A 209 -32.83 2.63 -9.94
N PHE A 210 -31.90 2.93 -10.83
CA PHE A 210 -31.35 1.98 -11.79
C PHE A 210 -29.84 2.09 -11.77
N ILE A 211 -29.16 0.95 -11.69
CA ILE A 211 -27.70 0.89 -11.70
C ILE A 211 -27.26 0.16 -12.96
N LYS A 212 -26.34 0.78 -13.68
CA LYS A 212 -25.64 0.18 -14.80
C LYS A 212 -24.14 0.25 -14.59
N ILE A 213 -23.44 -0.80 -14.98
CA ILE A 213 -21.98 -0.87 -14.96
C ILE A 213 -21.51 -1.04 -16.39
N ARG A 214 -20.56 -0.22 -16.80
CA ARG A 214 -19.88 -0.34 -18.08
C ARG A 214 -18.42 -0.71 -17.85
N ASP A 215 -17.94 -1.76 -18.52
CA ASP A 215 -16.50 -1.98 -18.69
C ASP A 215 -15.99 -1.01 -19.77
N ASN A 216 -15.09 -0.11 -19.39
CA ASN A 216 -14.60 0.92 -20.31
C ASN A 216 -13.65 0.35 -21.38
N SER A 217 -13.14 -0.87 -21.18
CA SER A 217 -12.25 -1.57 -22.13
C SER A 217 -13.04 -2.22 -23.26
N THR A 218 -14.20 -2.81 -22.94
CA THR A 218 -15.04 -3.53 -23.91
C THR A 218 -16.28 -2.74 -24.36
N ASN A 219 -16.64 -1.67 -23.65
CA ASN A 219 -17.92 -0.96 -23.74
C ASN A 219 -19.16 -1.81 -23.42
N GLU A 220 -18.98 -3.03 -22.91
CA GLU A 220 -20.10 -3.86 -22.47
C GLU A 220 -20.79 -3.20 -21.27
N THR A 221 -22.12 -3.17 -21.28
CA THR A 221 -22.92 -2.57 -20.22
C THR A 221 -23.87 -3.60 -19.62
N LEU A 222 -23.84 -3.70 -18.30
CA LEU A 222 -24.69 -4.61 -17.54
C LEU A 222 -25.60 -3.82 -16.59
N SER A 223 -26.84 -4.29 -16.40
CA SER A 223 -27.77 -3.70 -15.43
C SER A 223 -27.73 -4.50 -14.13
N VAL A 224 -27.45 -3.82 -13.03
CA VAL A 224 -27.32 -4.46 -11.71
C VAL A 224 -28.70 -4.54 -11.07
N PRO A 225 -29.17 -5.73 -10.66
CA PRO A 225 -30.41 -5.88 -9.91
C PRO A 225 -30.28 -5.22 -8.54
N ILE A 226 -31.27 -4.40 -8.18
CA ILE A 226 -31.39 -3.77 -6.86
C ILE A 226 -32.49 -4.47 -6.07
N ASP A 227 -32.30 -4.60 -4.76
CA ASP A 227 -33.28 -5.26 -3.90
C ASP A 227 -34.23 -4.26 -3.26
N ASN A 228 -33.70 -3.15 -2.77
CA ASN A 228 -34.49 -2.17 -2.03
C ASN A 228 -33.92 -0.76 -2.14
N ILE A 229 -34.78 0.22 -1.91
CA ILE A 229 -34.43 1.62 -1.74
C ILE A 229 -35.06 2.08 -0.42
N ARG A 230 -34.24 2.62 0.48
CA ARG A 230 -34.71 3.19 1.75
C ARG A 230 -34.09 4.56 1.92
N LYS A 231 -34.93 5.61 1.92
CA LYS A 231 -34.48 7.01 1.93
C LYS A 231 -33.53 7.26 0.76
N ASP A 232 -32.35 7.79 1.03
CA ASP A 232 -31.26 8.11 0.11
C ASP A 232 -30.40 6.90 -0.31
N SER A 233 -30.73 5.70 0.17
CA SER A 233 -29.86 4.53 0.09
C SER A 233 -30.44 3.40 -0.75
N ILE A 234 -29.61 2.84 -1.63
CA ILE A 234 -29.89 1.66 -2.43
C ILE A 234 -29.22 0.45 -1.78
N PHE A 235 -29.96 -0.65 -1.68
CA PHE A 235 -29.49 -1.90 -1.09
C PHE A 235 -29.43 -3.00 -2.14
N ILE A 236 -28.31 -3.72 -2.14
CA ILE A 236 -28.03 -4.86 -3.01
C ILE A 236 -27.51 -5.98 -2.12
N TYR A 237 -28.33 -6.98 -1.88
CA TYR A 237 -27.98 -8.18 -1.12
C TYR A 237 -28.30 -9.48 -1.88
N ASN A 238 -28.96 -9.40 -3.04
CA ASN A 238 -29.04 -10.55 -3.93
C ASN A 238 -27.67 -10.91 -4.51
N GLU A 239 -27.39 -12.21 -4.60
CA GLU A 239 -26.10 -12.77 -5.04
C GLU A 239 -25.66 -12.20 -6.40
N LYS A 240 -26.58 -12.16 -7.38
CA LYS A 240 -26.27 -11.67 -8.73
C LYS A 240 -25.80 -10.20 -8.69
N GLY A 241 -26.53 -9.33 -8.00
CA GLY A 241 -26.20 -7.92 -7.89
C GLY A 241 -24.88 -7.68 -7.16
N LEU A 242 -24.66 -8.42 -6.06
CA LEU A 242 -23.41 -8.40 -5.29
C LEU A 242 -22.21 -8.77 -6.17
N LEU A 243 -22.27 -9.93 -6.85
CA LEU A 243 -21.19 -10.42 -7.70
C LEU A 243 -20.86 -9.43 -8.84
N MET A 244 -21.89 -8.85 -9.47
CA MET A 244 -21.71 -7.88 -10.54
C MET A 244 -20.98 -6.61 -10.07
N LEU A 245 -21.36 -6.08 -8.91
CA LEU A 245 -20.75 -4.86 -8.38
C LEU A 245 -19.33 -5.11 -7.84
N LEU A 246 -19.11 -6.23 -7.15
CA LEU A 246 -17.78 -6.64 -6.68
C LEU A 246 -16.81 -6.85 -7.85
N ALA A 247 -17.25 -7.51 -8.92
CA ALA A 247 -16.45 -7.69 -10.13
C ALA A 247 -16.07 -6.33 -10.75
N ALA A 248 -16.99 -5.38 -10.78
CA ALA A 248 -16.74 -4.04 -11.33
C ALA A 248 -15.72 -3.23 -10.52
N LEU A 249 -15.79 -3.32 -9.19
CA LEU A 249 -14.83 -2.71 -8.27
C LEU A 249 -13.44 -3.36 -8.43
N LYS A 250 -13.40 -4.67 -8.61
CA LYS A 250 -12.15 -5.42 -8.86
C LYS A 250 -11.45 -5.01 -10.16
N CYS A 251 -12.19 -4.90 -11.27
CA CYS A 251 -11.60 -4.58 -12.57
C CYS A 251 -10.95 -3.19 -12.61
N GLY A 252 -11.52 -2.21 -11.91
CA GLY A 252 -10.90 -0.90 -11.78
C GLY A 252 -10.88 -0.04 -13.06
N ASN A 253 -11.46 -0.50 -14.16
CA ASN A 253 -11.65 0.29 -15.39
C ASN A 253 -13.13 0.31 -15.79
N THR A 254 -13.98 0.74 -14.85
CA THR A 254 -15.43 0.67 -14.99
C THR A 254 -16.08 2.03 -14.77
N THR A 255 -17.22 2.24 -15.42
CA THR A 255 -18.11 3.37 -15.12
C THR A 255 -19.37 2.83 -14.45
N ILE A 256 -19.70 3.34 -13.27
CA ILE A 256 -20.96 3.08 -12.60
C ILE A 256 -21.91 4.24 -12.90
N SER A 257 -23.04 3.93 -13.50
CA SER A 257 -24.12 4.86 -13.78
C SER A 257 -25.28 4.57 -12.83
N ILE A 258 -25.72 5.57 -12.09
CA ILE A 258 -26.89 5.47 -11.22
C ILE A 258 -27.92 6.49 -11.70
N LYS A 259 -29.13 6.03 -12.03
CA LYS A 259 -30.26 6.88 -12.39
C LYS A 259 -31.27 6.90 -11.26
N TYR A 260 -31.63 8.09 -10.76
CA TYR A 260 -32.72 8.29 -9.80
C TYR A 260 -33.95 8.88 -10.48
N ASN A 261 -35.10 8.34 -10.10
CA ASN A 261 -36.39 8.94 -10.35
C ASN A 261 -36.99 9.36 -9.00
N THR A 262 -37.23 10.65 -8.85
CA THR A 262 -37.79 11.23 -7.62
C THR A 262 -39.31 11.29 -7.68
N ALA A 263 -39.96 11.56 -6.55
CA ALA A 263 -41.42 11.75 -6.48
C ALA A 263 -41.94 12.94 -7.29
N LEU A 264 -41.05 13.83 -7.73
CA LEU A 264 -41.37 15.00 -8.56
C LEU A 264 -41.10 14.73 -10.05
N ASP A 265 -40.96 13.46 -10.46
CA ASP A 265 -40.62 13.02 -11.82
C ASP A 265 -39.34 13.62 -12.41
N ASN A 266 -38.44 14.14 -11.55
CA ASN A 266 -37.11 14.54 -11.96
C ASN A 266 -36.22 13.30 -12.11
N ASP A 267 -35.60 13.20 -13.29
CA ASP A 267 -34.58 12.21 -13.62
C ASP A 267 -33.18 12.79 -13.38
N TYR A 268 -32.43 12.15 -12.48
CA TYR A 268 -31.03 12.47 -12.21
C TYR A 268 -30.14 11.31 -12.64
N LEU A 269 -29.11 11.62 -13.42
CA LEU A 269 -28.12 10.65 -13.89
C LEU A 269 -26.77 10.99 -13.26
N TYR A 270 -26.26 10.07 -12.45
CA TYR A 270 -24.99 10.14 -11.76
C TYR A 270 -24.00 9.21 -12.45
N LEU A 271 -22.80 9.71 -12.75
CA LEU A 271 -21.74 8.93 -13.39
C LEU A 271 -20.48 8.94 -12.52
N PHE A 272 -20.00 7.75 -12.18
CA PHE A 272 -18.80 7.53 -11.37
C PHE A 272 -17.80 6.69 -12.15
N GLN A 273 -16.61 7.22 -12.38
CA GLN A 273 -15.54 6.51 -13.07
C GLN A 273 -14.55 5.95 -12.06
N ILE A 274 -14.23 4.67 -12.21
CA ILE A 274 -13.22 3.99 -11.40
C ILE A 274 -11.97 3.86 -12.26
N HIS A 275 -10.83 4.26 -11.69
CA HIS A 275 -9.52 4.19 -12.31
C HIS A 275 -8.57 3.35 -11.46
N GLY A 276 -8.12 2.24 -12.02
CA GLY A 276 -7.26 1.27 -11.33
C GLY A 276 -8.02 0.37 -10.33
N PRO A 277 -7.40 -0.75 -9.91
CA PRO A 277 -8.02 -1.71 -9.00
C PRO A 277 -8.34 -1.06 -7.66
N THR A 278 -9.56 -1.26 -7.13
CA THR A 278 -9.98 -0.66 -5.86
C THR A 278 -9.47 -1.40 -4.62
N GLN A 279 -8.74 -2.51 -4.79
CA GLN A 279 -8.33 -3.42 -3.70
C GLN A 279 -9.49 -4.00 -2.88
N ILE A 280 -10.67 -4.16 -3.48
CA ILE A 280 -11.87 -4.67 -2.77
C ILE A 280 -11.64 -6.05 -2.14
N GLU A 281 -10.91 -6.95 -2.81
CA GLU A 281 -10.62 -8.29 -2.28
C GLU A 281 -9.79 -8.24 -0.99
N ASN A 282 -8.81 -7.34 -0.92
CA ASN A 282 -8.01 -7.12 0.29
C ASN A 282 -8.89 -6.49 1.39
N ALA A 283 -9.76 -5.54 1.01
CA ALA A 283 -10.65 -4.87 1.94
C ALA A 283 -11.66 -5.83 2.57
N ILE A 284 -12.23 -6.79 1.82
CA ILE A 284 -13.15 -7.79 2.37
C ILE A 284 -12.48 -8.62 3.47
N LYS A 285 -11.19 -8.96 3.33
CA LYS A 285 -10.43 -9.67 4.38
C LYS A 285 -10.33 -8.91 5.71
N LEU A 286 -10.51 -7.58 5.72
CA LEU A 286 -10.54 -6.79 6.96
C LEU A 286 -11.69 -7.18 7.89
N ILE A 287 -12.77 -7.71 7.32
CA ILE A 287 -14.01 -8.00 8.04
C ILE A 287 -14.30 -9.50 8.11
N GLU A 288 -13.75 -10.30 7.19
CA GLU A 288 -13.80 -11.78 7.28
C GLU A 288 -13.18 -12.32 8.57
N ASN A 289 -12.00 -11.81 8.95
CA ASN A 289 -11.24 -12.33 10.09
C ASN A 289 -11.87 -12.01 11.46
N GLU A 290 -12.89 -11.17 11.53
CA GLU A 290 -13.57 -10.80 12.78
C GLU A 290 -14.96 -11.40 12.92
N ILE A 291 -15.45 -12.05 11.87
CA ILE A 291 -16.77 -12.71 11.86
C ILE A 291 -16.62 -14.22 12.07
N MET A 292 -15.43 -14.79 11.83
CA MET A 292 -15.06 -16.17 12.19
C MET A 292 -14.65 -16.31 13.66
#